data_AF-A0A914BT28-F1
#
_entry.id   AF-A0A914BT28-F1
#
_cell.length_a   1.000
_cell.length_b   1.000
_cell.length_c   1.000
_cell.angle_alpha   90.00
_cell.angle_beta   90.00
_cell.angle_gamma   90.00
#
_symmetry.space_group_name_H-M   'P 1'
#
loop_
_entity.id
_entity.type
_entity.pdbx_description
1 polymer ?
#
loop_
_entity_poly.entity_id
_entity_poly.type
_entity_poly.pdbx_seq_one_letter_code
_entity_poly.pdbx_strand_id
1 'polypeptide(L)'
;MSKEKAEEARERGNDCMKKGRATEAFFYYTDAIKLNPSDHRAYSNRSLAFLKIQQHWHALEDAKKAIQLKPKWPKGYYRKGQVELETGHFQEAVDSYKKAISLDESDPKLKEALEKAEEEVKKMKAAAIRIPLISICIGLLIGIPIILADHYLTSKPSMEGYIKLVFLVLFGMLGFAGSWMYFFVLTTYRDAMLQPPTEPKDGDKKEENQSTIPKTSKETKTTKPSQGNLNKSRGTGEARQRKKTEKT
;
A
#
# COMPACT_ATOMS: atom_id res chain seq x y z
N MET A 1 -9.85 -25.80 -25.83
CA MET A 1 -8.46 -25.27 -25.75
C MET A 1 -8.34 -23.93 -25.00
N SER A 2 -8.88 -22.78 -25.44
CA SER A 2 -8.60 -21.48 -24.74
C SER A 2 -9.09 -21.44 -23.28
N LYS A 3 -10.30 -21.94 -23.00
CA LYS A 3 -10.87 -21.97 -21.64
C LYS A 3 -10.11 -22.91 -20.70
N GLU A 4 -9.66 -24.05 -21.21
CA GLU A 4 -8.91 -25.04 -20.45
C GLU A 4 -7.53 -24.50 -20.05
N LYS A 5 -6.83 -23.83 -20.97
CA LYS A 5 -5.58 -23.11 -20.67
C LYS A 5 -5.82 -21.98 -19.65
N ALA A 6 -6.96 -21.29 -19.72
CA ALA A 6 -7.33 -20.28 -18.74
C ALA A 6 -7.53 -20.88 -17.34
N GLU A 7 -8.18 -22.04 -17.24
CA GLU A 7 -8.36 -22.75 -15.97
C GLU A 7 -7.04 -23.24 -15.39
N GLU A 8 -6.14 -23.75 -16.22
CA GLU A 8 -4.79 -24.14 -15.81
C GLU A 8 -4.00 -22.94 -15.26
N ALA A 9 -4.00 -21.81 -15.97
CA ALA A 9 -3.37 -20.58 -15.51
C ALA A 9 -3.98 -20.11 -14.17
N ARG A 10 -5.30 -20.18 -14.02
CA ARG A 10 -5.99 -19.85 -12.77
C ARG A 10 -5.56 -20.78 -11.62
N GLU A 11 -5.40 -22.08 -11.85
CA GLU A 11 -4.93 -22.98 -10.78
C GLU A 11 -3.47 -22.77 -10.40
N ARG A 12 -2.59 -22.48 -11.37
CA ARG A 12 -1.20 -22.08 -11.04
C ARG A 12 -1.17 -20.82 -10.19
N GLY A 13 -2.06 -19.86 -10.46
CA GLY A 13 -2.26 -18.69 -9.62
C GLY A 13 -2.73 -19.05 -8.20
N ASN A 14 -3.68 -19.98 -8.07
CA ASN A 14 -4.16 -20.46 -6.78
C ASN A 14 -3.04 -21.11 -5.96
N ASP A 15 -2.19 -21.91 -6.60
CA ASP A 15 -1.06 -22.56 -5.94
C ASP A 15 0.02 -21.55 -5.52
N CYS A 16 0.24 -20.49 -6.29
CA CYS A 16 1.08 -19.38 -5.87
C CYS A 16 0.49 -18.67 -4.64
N MET A 17 -0.83 -18.45 -4.59
CA MET A 17 -1.50 -17.88 -3.41
C MET A 17 -1.36 -18.76 -2.16
N LYS A 18 -1.49 -20.08 -2.28
CA LYS A 18 -1.27 -21.02 -1.16
C LYS A 18 0.17 -20.94 -0.62
N LYS A 19 1.14 -20.69 -1.51
CA LYS A 19 2.56 -20.49 -1.17
C LYS A 19 2.90 -19.07 -0.70
N GLY A 20 1.92 -18.16 -0.59
CA GLY A 20 2.14 -16.77 -0.21
C GLY A 20 2.76 -15.88 -1.29
N ARG A 21 2.92 -16.37 -2.53
CA ARG A 21 3.55 -15.66 -3.64
C ARG A 21 2.51 -14.88 -4.44
N ALA A 22 1.99 -13.81 -3.84
CA ALA A 22 0.89 -13.02 -4.39
C ALA A 22 1.22 -12.32 -5.72
N THR A 23 2.44 -11.80 -5.87
CA THR A 23 2.89 -11.15 -7.12
C THR A 23 2.92 -12.11 -8.30
N GLU A 24 3.43 -13.34 -8.10
CA GLU A 24 3.40 -14.38 -9.13
C GLU A 24 1.95 -14.80 -9.46
N ALA A 25 1.12 -14.96 -8.42
CA ALA A 25 -0.29 -15.31 -8.61
C ALA A 25 -1.03 -14.28 -9.48
N PHE A 26 -0.75 -12.99 -9.28
CA PHE A 26 -1.29 -11.91 -10.09
C PHE A 26 -1.02 -12.09 -11.60
N PHE A 27 0.21 -12.45 -11.99
CA PHE A 27 0.55 -12.68 -13.39
C PHE A 27 -0.24 -13.85 -13.97
N TYR A 28 -0.31 -14.98 -13.25
CA TYR A 28 -1.08 -16.14 -13.68
C TYR A 28 -2.57 -15.86 -13.82
N TYR A 29 -3.18 -15.10 -12.89
CA TYR A 29 -4.58 -14.70 -13.04
C TYR A 29 -4.78 -13.72 -14.19
N THR A 30 -3.83 -12.83 -14.44
CA THR A 30 -3.88 -11.92 -15.58
C THR A 30 -3.85 -12.68 -16.90
N ASP A 31 -3.02 -13.71 -17.01
CA ASP A 31 -3.00 -14.58 -18.19
C ASP A 31 -4.29 -15.41 -18.31
N ALA A 32 -4.84 -15.91 -17.20
CA ALA A 32 -6.14 -16.57 -17.20
C ALA A 32 -7.26 -15.64 -17.73
N ILE A 33 -7.25 -14.37 -17.33
CA ILE A 33 -8.21 -13.35 -17.79
C ILE A 33 -8.02 -13.03 -19.28
N LYS A 34 -6.77 -12.94 -19.77
CA LYS A 34 -6.51 -12.76 -21.22
C LYS A 34 -7.08 -13.91 -22.05
N LEU A 35 -6.93 -15.14 -21.56
CA LEU A 35 -7.40 -16.37 -22.23
C LEU A 35 -8.92 -16.55 -22.13
N ASN A 36 -9.53 -16.07 -21.04
CA ASN A 36 -10.97 -16.10 -20.81
C ASN A 36 -11.45 -14.85 -20.02
N PRO A 37 -11.79 -13.76 -20.72
CA PRO A 37 -12.21 -12.50 -20.10
C PRO A 37 -13.53 -12.56 -19.32
N SER A 38 -14.29 -13.64 -19.44
CA SER A 38 -15.58 -13.83 -18.76
C SER A 38 -15.46 -14.68 -17.48
N ASP A 39 -14.25 -15.12 -17.09
CA ASP A 39 -14.07 -15.90 -15.86
C ASP A 39 -14.09 -15.03 -14.60
N HIS A 40 -15.28 -14.83 -14.04
CA HIS A 40 -15.50 -14.18 -12.74
C HIS A 40 -14.61 -14.71 -11.61
N ARG A 41 -14.20 -15.99 -11.64
CA ARG A 41 -13.34 -16.57 -10.60
C ARG A 41 -11.91 -16.03 -10.70
N ALA A 42 -11.40 -15.82 -11.91
CA ALA A 42 -10.08 -15.27 -12.14
C ALA A 42 -9.99 -13.83 -11.62
N TYR A 43 -10.99 -12.98 -11.90
CA TYR A 43 -11.08 -11.63 -11.32
C TYR A 43 -11.16 -11.66 -9.80
N SER A 44 -12.02 -12.50 -9.21
CA SER A 44 -12.12 -12.63 -7.75
C SER A 44 -10.82 -13.09 -7.08
N ASN A 45 -10.06 -13.96 -7.73
CA ASN A 45 -8.77 -14.42 -7.20
C ASN A 45 -7.65 -13.38 -7.41
N ARG A 46 -7.66 -12.65 -8.54
CA ARG A 46 -6.73 -11.55 -8.78
C ARG A 46 -6.99 -10.36 -7.85
N SER A 47 -8.24 -10.07 -7.53
CA SER A 47 -8.63 -9.11 -6.49
C SER A 47 -7.96 -9.44 -5.15
N LEU A 48 -7.99 -10.71 -4.72
CA LEU A 48 -7.29 -11.13 -3.50
C LEU A 48 -5.77 -10.99 -3.62
N ALA A 49 -5.19 -11.33 -4.78
CA ALA A 49 -3.76 -11.15 -5.01
C ALA A 49 -3.35 -9.67 -4.90
N PHE A 50 -4.12 -8.77 -5.52
CA PHE A 50 -3.95 -7.31 -5.41
C PHE A 50 -4.05 -6.82 -3.98
N LEU A 51 -5.01 -7.32 -3.21
CA LEU A 51 -5.15 -6.99 -1.79
C LEU A 51 -3.89 -7.39 -0.99
N LYS A 52 -3.32 -8.56 -1.28
CA LYS A 52 -2.08 -9.05 -0.63
C LYS A 52 -0.84 -8.23 -0.98
N ILE A 53 -0.82 -7.57 -2.15
CA ILE A 53 0.27 -6.66 -2.56
C ILE A 53 -0.07 -5.18 -2.33
N GLN A 54 -1.09 -4.88 -1.50
CA GLN A 54 -1.50 -3.51 -1.11
C GLN A 54 -1.92 -2.62 -2.31
N GLN A 55 -2.45 -3.23 -3.37
CA GLN A 55 -2.98 -2.53 -4.55
C GLN A 55 -4.51 -2.45 -4.46
N HIS A 56 -5.02 -1.65 -3.52
CA HIS A 56 -6.44 -1.69 -3.13
C HIS A 56 -7.41 -1.26 -4.23
N TRP A 57 -7.09 -0.22 -5.01
CA TRP A 57 -7.93 0.21 -6.13
C TRP A 57 -8.16 -0.91 -7.14
N HIS A 58 -7.08 -1.55 -7.61
CA HIS A 58 -7.14 -2.67 -8.53
C HIS A 58 -7.89 -3.86 -7.93
N ALA A 59 -7.70 -4.12 -6.62
CA ALA A 59 -8.41 -5.16 -5.90
C ALA A 59 -9.93 -4.92 -5.91
N LEU A 60 -10.35 -3.68 -5.67
CA LEU A 60 -11.76 -3.30 -5.67
C LEU A 60 -12.37 -3.42 -7.07
N GLU A 61 -11.64 -2.97 -8.09
CA GLU A 61 -12.12 -2.99 -9.48
C GLU A 61 -12.30 -4.43 -9.99
N ASP A 62 -11.36 -5.32 -9.69
CA ASP A 62 -11.50 -6.74 -9.99
C ASP A 62 -12.66 -7.40 -9.23
N ALA A 63 -12.88 -7.04 -7.96
CA ALA A 63 -14.02 -7.54 -7.20
C ALA A 63 -15.35 -7.08 -7.81
N LYS A 64 -15.46 -5.80 -8.18
CA LYS A 64 -16.62 -5.25 -8.92
C LYS A 64 -16.80 -5.96 -10.25
N LYS A 65 -15.72 -6.23 -10.99
CA LYS A 65 -15.80 -6.95 -12.27
C LYS A 65 -16.28 -8.38 -12.11
N ALA A 66 -15.83 -9.09 -11.07
CA ALA A 66 -16.31 -10.43 -10.75
C ALA A 66 -17.83 -10.43 -10.45
N ILE A 67 -18.32 -9.43 -9.72
CA ILE A 67 -19.76 -9.24 -9.43
C ILE A 67 -20.53 -8.93 -10.72
N GLN A 68 -20.02 -8.05 -11.58
CA GLN A 68 -20.66 -7.73 -12.87
C GLN A 68 -20.81 -8.98 -13.75
N LEU A 69 -19.76 -9.81 -13.82
CA LEU A 69 -19.76 -11.05 -14.61
C LEU A 69 -20.69 -12.12 -14.02
N LYS A 70 -20.84 -12.18 -12.69
CA LYS A 70 -21.74 -13.13 -12.03
C LYS A 70 -22.40 -12.53 -10.78
N PRO A 71 -23.52 -11.80 -10.94
CA PRO A 71 -24.17 -11.07 -9.84
C PRO A 71 -24.78 -11.94 -8.74
N LYS A 72 -25.05 -13.23 -9.01
CA LYS A 72 -25.60 -14.18 -8.03
C LYS A 72 -24.52 -15.02 -7.36
N TRP A 73 -23.25 -14.57 -7.38
CA TRP A 73 -22.14 -15.32 -6.80
C TRP A 73 -21.64 -14.66 -5.51
N PRO A 74 -21.87 -15.28 -4.33
CA PRO A 74 -21.54 -14.69 -3.02
C PRO A 74 -20.08 -14.26 -2.89
N LYS A 75 -19.15 -15.06 -3.44
CA LYS A 75 -17.71 -14.83 -3.30
C LYS A 75 -17.24 -13.52 -3.96
N GLY A 76 -17.95 -13.02 -4.97
CA GLY A 76 -17.64 -11.70 -5.56
C GLY A 76 -17.85 -10.57 -4.55
N TYR A 77 -19.01 -10.58 -3.88
CA TYR A 77 -19.33 -9.62 -2.81
C TYR A 77 -18.43 -9.80 -1.60
N TYR A 78 -18.09 -11.04 -1.24
CA TYR A 78 -17.11 -11.30 -0.20
C TYR A 78 -15.75 -10.65 -0.49
N ARG A 79 -15.22 -10.78 -1.72
CA ARG A 79 -13.97 -10.09 -2.11
C ARG A 79 -14.08 -8.59 -2.02
N LYS A 80 -15.20 -8.02 -2.49
CA LYS A 80 -15.46 -6.59 -2.40
C LYS A 80 -15.42 -6.12 -0.93
N GLY A 81 -16.14 -6.81 -0.06
CA GLY A 81 -16.15 -6.53 1.39
C GLY A 81 -14.77 -6.68 2.04
N GLN A 82 -13.93 -7.61 1.57
CA GLN A 82 -12.55 -7.74 2.07
C GLN A 82 -11.70 -6.51 1.73
N VAL A 83 -11.83 -5.96 0.52
CA VAL A 83 -11.12 -4.76 0.10
C VAL A 83 -11.61 -3.53 0.88
N GLU A 84 -12.93 -3.40 1.05
CA GLU A 84 -13.55 -2.31 1.82
C GLU A 84 -13.14 -2.36 3.31
N LEU A 85 -13.10 -3.56 3.89
CA LEU A 85 -12.65 -3.77 5.28
C LEU A 85 -11.18 -3.35 5.46
N GLU A 86 -10.28 -3.77 4.56
CA GLU A 86 -8.85 -3.46 4.64
C GLU A 86 -8.57 -1.96 4.46
N THR A 87 -9.38 -1.28 3.66
CA THR A 87 -9.24 0.17 3.38
C THR A 87 -9.98 1.06 4.37
N GLY A 88 -10.63 0.49 5.39
CA GLY A 88 -11.32 1.26 6.43
C GLY A 88 -12.72 1.75 6.07
N HIS A 89 -13.29 1.25 4.96
CA HIS A 89 -14.68 1.47 4.51
C HIS A 89 -15.60 0.43 5.17
N PHE A 90 -15.66 0.48 6.50
CA PHE A 90 -16.26 -0.59 7.30
C PHE A 90 -17.76 -0.74 7.07
N GLN A 91 -18.47 0.37 6.83
CA GLN A 91 -19.91 0.34 6.61
C GLN A 91 -20.26 -0.28 5.25
N GLU A 92 -19.49 0.05 4.22
CA GLU A 92 -19.58 -0.51 2.88
C GLU A 92 -19.23 -2.00 2.90
N ALA A 93 -18.21 -2.39 3.68
CA ALA A 93 -17.86 -3.80 3.89
C ALA A 93 -19.02 -4.60 4.51
N VAL A 94 -19.71 -4.04 5.52
CA VAL A 94 -20.91 -4.64 6.11
C VAL A 94 -21.99 -4.86 5.05
N ASP A 95 -22.25 -3.88 4.20
CA ASP A 95 -23.26 -3.98 3.14
C ASP A 95 -22.89 -5.04 2.09
N SER A 96 -21.61 -5.09 1.69
CA SER A 96 -21.08 -6.11 0.78
C SER A 96 -21.19 -7.52 1.39
N TYR A 97 -20.85 -7.72 2.67
CA TYR A 97 -20.99 -9.03 3.32
C TYR A 97 -22.45 -9.42 3.53
N LYS A 98 -23.33 -8.50 3.92
CA LYS A 98 -24.79 -8.75 3.98
C LYS A 98 -25.32 -9.19 2.62
N LYS A 99 -24.85 -8.57 1.54
CA LYS A 99 -25.23 -8.99 0.19
C LYS A 99 -24.71 -10.38 -0.15
N ALA A 100 -23.49 -10.72 0.24
CA ALA A 100 -22.96 -12.08 0.09
C ALA A 100 -23.80 -13.12 0.86
N ILE A 101 -24.14 -12.84 2.12
CA ILE A 101 -24.96 -13.72 2.97
C ILE A 101 -26.34 -13.94 2.37
N SER A 102 -26.98 -12.89 1.83
CA SER A 102 -28.28 -13.03 1.16
C SER A 102 -28.28 -13.96 -0.07
N LEU A 103 -27.10 -14.25 -0.63
CA LEU A 103 -26.93 -15.16 -1.75
C LEU A 103 -26.51 -16.57 -1.31
N ASP A 104 -25.88 -16.71 -0.15
CA ASP A 104 -25.49 -17.98 0.47
C ASP A 104 -25.44 -17.82 1.99
N GLU A 105 -26.54 -18.19 2.65
CA GLU A 105 -26.68 -18.05 4.10
C GLU A 105 -25.96 -19.16 4.88
N SER A 106 -25.49 -20.18 4.17
CA SER A 106 -24.92 -21.40 4.75
C SER A 106 -23.43 -21.30 5.03
N ASP A 107 -22.71 -20.39 4.35
CA ASP A 107 -21.26 -20.23 4.51
C ASP A 107 -20.94 -19.51 5.84
N PRO A 108 -20.34 -20.20 6.84
CA PRO A 108 -20.00 -19.59 8.12
C PRO A 108 -18.96 -18.48 7.98
N LYS A 109 -18.11 -18.51 6.94
CA LYS A 109 -17.08 -17.49 6.72
C LYS A 109 -17.68 -16.13 6.40
N LEU A 110 -18.88 -16.10 5.83
CA LEU A 110 -19.58 -14.85 5.54
C LEU A 110 -20.09 -14.19 6.82
N LYS A 111 -20.59 -15.00 7.77
CA LYS A 111 -21.05 -14.53 9.08
C LYS A 111 -19.89 -13.99 9.91
N GLU A 112 -18.77 -14.73 9.95
CA GLU A 112 -17.54 -14.30 10.62
C GLU A 112 -17.02 -12.97 10.03
N ALA A 113 -16.99 -12.84 8.70
CA ALA A 113 -16.54 -11.62 8.04
C ALA A 113 -17.49 -10.42 8.29
N LEU A 114 -18.80 -10.67 8.34
CA LEU A 114 -19.78 -9.66 8.72
C LEU A 114 -19.59 -9.20 10.16
N GLU A 115 -19.46 -10.13 11.10
CA GLU A 115 -19.24 -9.83 12.53
C GLU A 115 -17.97 -8.98 12.71
N LYS A 116 -16.88 -9.38 12.05
CA LYS A 116 -15.63 -8.60 12.05
C LYS A 116 -15.84 -7.18 11.52
N ALA A 117 -16.59 -7.02 10.44
CA ALA A 117 -16.88 -5.70 9.88
C ALA A 117 -17.74 -4.84 10.82
N GLU A 118 -18.75 -5.43 11.45
CA GLU A 118 -19.61 -4.74 12.43
C GLU A 118 -18.84 -4.36 13.70
N GLU A 119 -17.88 -5.18 14.14
CA GLU A 119 -16.98 -4.87 15.24
C GLU A 119 -16.12 -3.63 14.92
N GLU A 120 -15.55 -3.56 13.71
CA GLU A 120 -14.78 -2.40 13.27
C GLU A 120 -15.64 -1.14 13.13
N VAL A 121 -16.90 -1.26 12.68
CA VAL A 121 -17.87 -0.15 12.71
C VAL A 121 -18.09 0.33 14.15
N LYS A 122 -18.28 -0.59 15.10
CA LYS A 122 -18.48 -0.26 16.52
C LYS A 122 -17.26 0.43 17.11
N LYS A 123 -16.05 -0.07 16.83
CA LYS A 123 -14.78 0.55 17.25
C LYS A 123 -14.62 1.94 16.64
N MET A 124 -14.91 2.11 15.35
CA MET A 124 -14.85 3.40 14.67
C MET A 124 -15.82 4.41 15.28
N LYS A 125 -17.07 4.01 15.54
CA LYS A 125 -18.07 4.87 16.19
C LYS A 125 -17.66 5.27 17.61
N ALA A 126 -17.13 4.31 18.39
CA ALA A 126 -16.61 4.60 19.73
C ALA A 126 -15.41 5.55 19.68
N ALA A 127 -14.48 5.36 18.74
CA ALA A 127 -13.33 6.22 18.52
C ALA A 127 -13.74 7.63 18.08
N ALA A 128 -14.77 7.77 17.24
CA ALA A 128 -15.30 9.06 16.80
C ALA A 128 -15.84 9.91 17.96
N ILE A 129 -16.29 9.29 19.05
CA ILE A 129 -16.71 9.99 20.27
C ILE A 129 -15.52 10.19 21.21
N ARG A 130 -14.70 9.15 21.41
CA ARG A 130 -13.63 9.12 22.40
C ARG A 130 -12.46 10.05 22.04
N ILE A 131 -12.03 10.08 20.79
CA ILE A 131 -10.84 10.85 20.36
C ILE A 131 -11.06 12.37 20.54
N PRO A 132 -12.20 12.97 20.15
CA PRO A 132 -12.46 14.38 20.41
C PRO A 132 -12.46 14.71 21.91
N LEU A 133 -13.07 13.87 22.75
CA LEU A 133 -13.10 14.09 24.20
C LEU A 133 -11.70 14.08 24.82
N ILE A 134 -10.87 13.09 24.46
CA ILE A 134 -9.48 13.02 24.92
C ILE A 134 -8.70 14.26 24.44
N SER A 135 -8.93 14.69 23.19
CA SER A 135 -8.22 15.85 22.63
C SER A 135 -8.60 17.16 23.32
N ILE A 136 -9.88 17.33 23.70
CA ILE A 136 -10.32 18.45 24.55
C ILE A 136 -9.61 18.41 25.90
N CYS A 137 -9.55 17.25 26.57
CA CYS A 137 -8.86 17.10 27.84
C CYS A 137 -7.37 17.43 27.74
N ILE A 138 -6.70 17.02 26.66
CA ILE A 138 -5.29 17.36 26.39
C ILE A 138 -5.13 18.87 26.22
N GLY A 139 -6.04 19.52 25.47
CA GLY A 139 -6.05 20.97 25.34
C GLY A 139 -6.17 21.69 26.68
N LEU A 140 -7.12 21.27 27.53
CA LEU A 140 -7.29 21.83 28.88
C LEU A 140 -6.09 21.55 29.79
N LEU A 141 -5.47 20.37 29.68
CA LEU A 141 -4.28 20.00 30.46
C LEU A 141 -3.06 20.87 30.11
N ILE A 142 -2.99 21.40 28.88
CA ILE A 142 -1.98 22.38 28.48
C ILE A 142 -2.39 23.80 28.90
N GLY A 143 -3.67 24.15 28.74
CA GLY A 143 -4.19 25.49 29.03
C GLY A 143 -4.18 25.86 30.52
N ILE A 144 -4.55 24.92 31.41
CA ILE A 144 -4.64 25.19 32.86
C ILE A 144 -3.27 25.59 33.46
N PRO A 145 -2.16 24.86 33.23
CA PRO A 145 -0.85 25.27 33.72
C PRO A 145 -0.41 26.65 33.23
N ILE A 146 -0.73 27.03 31.98
CA ILE A 146 -0.40 28.36 31.44
C ILE A 146 -1.13 29.46 32.22
N ILE A 147 -2.42 29.25 32.50
CA ILE A 147 -3.22 30.19 33.29
C ILE A 147 -2.70 30.29 34.74
N LEU A 148 -2.33 29.15 35.35
CA LEU A 148 -1.76 29.12 36.70
C LEU A 148 -0.39 29.81 36.75
N ALA A 149 0.43 29.65 35.72
CA ALA A 149 1.73 30.31 35.61
C ALA A 149 1.58 31.83 35.52
N ASP A 150 0.66 32.36 34.70
CA ASP A 150 0.37 33.81 34.64
C ASP A 150 -0.14 34.33 35.99
N HIS A 151 -0.96 33.54 36.69
CA HIS A 151 -1.52 33.95 37.98
C HIS A 151 -0.47 33.97 39.11
N TYR A 152 0.46 33.02 39.13
CA TYR A 152 1.40 32.85 40.24
C TYR A 152 2.74 33.56 40.03
N LEU A 153 3.21 33.67 38.78
CA LEU A 153 4.54 34.22 38.48
C LEU A 153 4.52 35.73 38.18
N THR A 154 3.36 36.30 37.83
CA THR A 154 3.27 37.71 37.41
C THR A 154 2.68 38.59 38.51
N SER A 155 3.39 39.65 38.90
CA SER A 155 2.94 40.58 39.96
C SER A 155 1.68 41.38 39.59
N LYS A 156 1.37 41.49 38.29
CA LYS A 156 0.11 41.99 37.76
C LYS A 156 -0.41 40.97 36.76
N PRO A 157 -1.37 40.10 37.12
CA PRO A 157 -1.85 39.06 36.20
C PRO A 157 -2.39 39.70 34.93
N SER A 158 -1.93 39.21 33.78
CA SER A 158 -2.32 39.77 32.48
C SER A 158 -3.73 39.33 32.07
N MET A 159 -4.17 38.16 32.57
CA MET A 159 -5.47 37.58 32.29
C MET A 159 -6.38 37.70 33.51
N GLU A 160 -7.08 38.83 33.69
CA GLU A 160 -8.12 38.95 34.73
C GLU A 160 -9.54 38.71 34.19
N GLY A 161 -10.44 38.24 35.06
CA GLY A 161 -11.86 38.06 34.77
C GLY A 161 -12.15 37.10 33.60
N TYR A 162 -12.93 37.59 32.63
CA TYR A 162 -13.44 36.80 31.51
C TYR A 162 -12.34 36.25 30.58
N ILE A 163 -11.17 36.88 30.56
CA ILE A 163 -10.05 36.52 29.67
C ILE A 163 -9.58 35.08 29.98
N LYS A 164 -9.52 34.69 31.26
CA LYS A 164 -9.16 33.30 31.67
C LYS A 164 -10.11 32.26 31.08
N LEU A 165 -11.41 32.55 31.09
CA LEU A 165 -12.43 31.66 30.54
C LEU A 165 -12.29 31.52 29.03
N VAL A 166 -12.01 32.63 28.34
CA VAL A 166 -11.78 32.64 26.88
C VAL A 166 -10.58 31.78 26.52
N PHE A 167 -9.45 31.91 27.23
CA PHE A 167 -8.26 31.09 26.98
C PHE A 167 -8.50 29.60 27.27
N LEU A 168 -9.20 29.27 28.36
CA LEU A 168 -9.53 27.88 28.69
C LEU A 168 -10.39 27.23 27.59
N VAL A 169 -11.42 27.92 27.12
CA VAL A 169 -12.27 27.46 26.01
C VAL A 169 -11.46 27.37 24.72
N LEU A 170 -10.57 28.32 24.44
CA LEU A 170 -9.71 28.32 23.25
C LEU A 170 -8.82 27.07 23.20
N PHE A 171 -8.16 26.71 24.30
CA PHE A 171 -7.32 25.50 24.35
C PHE A 171 -8.13 24.21 24.17
N GLY A 172 -9.34 24.13 24.75
CA GLY A 172 -10.26 23.01 24.49
C GLY A 172 -10.69 22.93 23.02
N MET A 173 -10.99 24.08 22.39
CA MET A 173 -11.34 24.18 20.97
C MET A 173 -10.18 23.82 20.05
N LEU A 174 -8.94 24.21 20.39
CA LEU A 174 -7.73 23.80 19.65
C LEU A 174 -7.54 22.28 19.69
N GLY A 175 -7.76 21.65 20.85
CA GLY A 175 -7.74 20.19 21.00
C GLY A 175 -8.80 19.52 20.13
N PHE A 176 -10.04 20.00 20.17
CA PHE A 176 -11.11 19.50 19.32
C PHE A 176 -10.81 19.67 17.82
N ALA A 177 -10.33 20.85 17.41
CA ALA A 177 -9.95 21.14 16.03
C ALA A 177 -8.83 20.20 15.55
N GLY A 178 -7.84 19.91 16.40
CA GLY A 178 -6.80 18.91 16.11
C GLY A 178 -7.37 17.50 15.88
N SER A 179 -8.30 17.05 16.73
CA SER A 179 -9.00 15.77 16.53
C SER A 179 -9.79 15.75 15.23
N TRP A 180 -10.46 16.85 14.88
CA TRP A 180 -11.26 16.95 13.67
C TRP A 180 -10.37 16.90 12.42
N MET A 181 -9.24 17.63 12.45
CA MET A 181 -8.22 17.58 11.41
C MET A 181 -7.65 16.17 11.25
N TYR A 182 -7.32 15.48 12.35
CA TYR A 182 -6.84 14.09 12.32
C TYR A 182 -7.85 13.17 11.63
N PHE A 183 -9.14 13.28 11.98
CA PHE A 183 -10.17 12.46 11.35
C PHE A 183 -10.31 12.77 9.86
N PHE A 184 -10.28 14.05 9.48
CA PHE A 184 -10.30 14.47 8.07
C PHE A 184 -9.13 13.92 7.27
N VAL A 185 -7.91 13.95 7.82
CA VAL A 185 -6.72 13.36 7.18
C VAL A 185 -6.87 11.83 7.05
N LEU A 186 -7.39 11.16 8.08
CA LEU A 186 -7.62 9.72 8.01
C LEU A 186 -8.66 9.34 6.96
N THR A 187 -9.79 10.06 6.88
CA THR A 187 -10.84 9.76 5.89
C THR A 187 -10.33 9.98 4.47
N THR A 188 -9.66 11.11 4.23
CA THR A 188 -9.07 11.41 2.91
C THR A 188 -8.01 10.38 2.50
N TYR A 189 -7.20 9.92 3.45
CA TYR A 189 -6.21 8.86 3.20
C TYR A 189 -6.87 7.53 2.83
N ARG A 190 -7.95 7.13 3.51
CA ARG A 190 -8.71 5.92 3.18
C ARG A 190 -9.31 6.01 1.78
N ASP A 191 -9.93 7.13 1.46
CA ASP A 191 -10.53 7.35 0.14
C ASP A 191 -9.47 7.28 -0.96
N ALA A 192 -8.29 7.84 -0.73
CA ALA A 192 -7.17 7.82 -1.68
C ALA A 192 -6.68 6.40 -2.02
N MET A 193 -6.82 5.42 -1.11
CA MET A 193 -6.45 4.02 -1.41
C MET A 193 -7.34 3.39 -2.49
N LEU A 194 -8.57 3.87 -2.62
CA LEU A 194 -9.56 3.42 -3.58
C LEU A 194 -9.72 4.37 -4.77
N GLN A 195 -8.80 5.31 -4.95
CA GLN A 195 -8.72 6.13 -6.15
C GLN A 195 -7.82 5.48 -7.21
N PRO A 196 -8.09 5.72 -8.51
CA PRO A 196 -7.21 5.25 -9.56
C PRO A 196 -5.80 5.80 -9.34
N PRO A 197 -4.74 5.01 -9.62
CA PRO A 197 -3.38 5.51 -9.60
C PRO A 197 -3.29 6.75 -10.50
N THR A 198 -2.71 7.83 -9.99
CA THR A 198 -2.45 9.01 -10.82
C THR A 198 -1.43 8.63 -11.88
N GLU A 199 -1.87 8.60 -13.15
CA GLU A 199 -0.94 8.48 -14.27
C GLU A 199 0.05 9.65 -14.18
N PRO A 200 1.37 9.41 -14.33
CA PRO A 200 2.31 10.50 -14.52
C PRO A 200 1.79 11.33 -15.68
N LYS A 201 1.52 12.62 -15.46
CA LYS A 201 1.16 13.52 -16.56
C LYS A 201 2.25 13.37 -17.62
N ASP A 202 1.88 13.04 -18.86
CA ASP A 202 2.76 12.92 -20.03
C ASP A 202 3.41 14.28 -20.43
N GLY A 203 3.79 15.11 -19.45
CA GLY A 203 4.49 16.38 -19.60
C GLY A 203 6.02 16.27 -19.55
N ASP A 204 6.58 15.16 -19.08
CA ASP A 204 8.03 14.89 -19.08
C ASP A 204 8.43 13.88 -20.18
N LYS A 205 7.77 13.95 -21.33
CA LYS A 205 8.21 13.30 -22.58
C LYS A 205 8.49 14.34 -23.65
N LYS A 206 9.39 15.27 -23.37
CA LYS A 206 10.15 15.96 -24.41
C LYS A 206 11.62 16.02 -24.00
N GLU A 207 12.44 15.49 -24.91
CA GLU A 207 13.89 15.60 -24.95
C GLU A 207 14.68 14.72 -23.96
N GLU A 208 14.72 13.43 -24.24
CA GLU A 208 15.99 12.72 -24.13
C GLU A 208 16.11 11.70 -25.27
N ASN A 209 16.58 12.16 -26.42
CA ASN A 209 17.22 11.29 -27.40
C ASN A 209 18.58 11.89 -27.77
N GLN A 210 19.62 11.12 -27.44
CA GLN A 210 21.00 11.17 -27.90
C GLN A 210 21.99 12.17 -27.27
N SER A 211 22.75 11.57 -26.33
CA SER A 211 24.21 11.48 -26.36
C SER A 211 25.01 12.67 -25.81
N THR A 212 25.69 12.44 -24.68
CA THR A 212 27.16 12.39 -24.67
C THR A 212 27.70 11.93 -23.31
N ILE A 213 28.19 10.69 -23.27
CA ILE A 213 29.19 10.26 -22.29
C ILE A 213 30.46 11.09 -22.56
N PRO A 214 31.08 11.80 -21.60
CA PRO A 214 32.31 12.53 -21.86
C PRO A 214 33.46 11.54 -22.08
N LYS A 215 33.93 11.45 -23.33
CA LYS A 215 35.25 10.91 -23.65
C LYS A 215 36.30 11.93 -23.23
N THR A 216 37.05 11.61 -22.18
CA THR A 216 38.30 12.31 -21.87
C THR A 216 39.38 11.81 -22.84
N SER A 217 39.64 12.55 -23.92
CA SER A 217 40.84 12.38 -24.74
C SER A 217 41.62 13.68 -24.77
N LYS A 218 42.71 13.75 -23.99
CA LYS A 218 43.81 14.66 -24.27
C LYS A 218 44.96 13.84 -24.85
N GLU A 219 45.07 13.83 -26.17
CA GLU A 219 46.34 13.59 -26.87
C GLU A 219 46.73 14.90 -27.56
N THR A 220 47.90 15.42 -27.21
CA THR A 220 48.58 16.50 -27.90
C THR A 220 49.93 15.95 -28.36
N LYS A 221 50.08 15.75 -29.68
CA LYS A 221 51.37 15.68 -30.40
C LYS A 221 52.12 17.01 -30.14
N THR A 222 53.44 17.16 -30.01
CA THR A 222 54.63 16.40 -30.44
C THR A 222 55.85 17.13 -29.85
N THR A 223 56.82 16.43 -29.24
CA THR A 223 58.30 16.66 -29.42
C THR A 223 59.12 15.57 -28.71
N LYS A 224 60.06 14.94 -29.45
CA LYS A 224 61.19 14.08 -29.01
C LYS A 224 62.24 14.91 -28.22
N PRO A 225 63.29 14.34 -27.52
CA PRO A 225 64.02 13.10 -27.85
C PRO A 225 64.54 12.22 -26.66
N SER A 226 65.16 11.06 -27.01
CA SER A 226 66.25 10.35 -26.28
C SER A 226 65.88 9.69 -24.92
N GLN A 227 66.27 8.48 -24.49
CA GLN A 227 67.39 7.56 -24.78
C GLN A 227 67.12 6.23 -24.01
N GLY A 228 67.72 5.10 -24.43
CA GLY A 228 68.12 3.98 -23.55
C GLY A 228 67.10 2.84 -23.32
N ASN A 229 67.12 1.74 -24.10
CA ASN A 229 67.80 0.46 -23.83
C ASN A 229 67.47 -0.25 -22.50
N LEU A 230 66.85 -1.44 -22.57
CA LEU A 230 67.41 -2.79 -22.24
C LEU A 230 66.23 -3.81 -22.22
N ASN A 231 66.21 -4.82 -23.11
CA ASN A 231 66.63 -6.22 -22.91
C ASN A 231 65.77 -6.99 -21.86
N LYS A 232 65.33 -8.25 -21.99
CA LYS A 232 65.60 -9.37 -22.92
C LYS A 232 64.69 -10.55 -22.51
N SER A 233 64.46 -11.47 -23.45
CA SER A 233 64.41 -12.95 -23.27
C SER A 233 63.13 -13.61 -22.67
N ARG A 234 62.33 -14.40 -23.41
CA ARG A 234 62.51 -15.78 -23.98
C ARG A 234 62.47 -16.94 -22.96
N GLY A 235 61.66 -17.96 -23.29
CA GLY A 235 61.86 -19.39 -22.96
C GLY A 235 60.77 -19.99 -22.06
N THR A 236 59.76 -20.71 -22.58
CA THR A 236 59.71 -22.17 -22.87
C THR A 236 59.87 -23.08 -21.65
N GLY A 237 58.93 -24.00 -21.43
CA GLY A 237 59.08 -25.11 -20.49
C GLY A 237 57.79 -25.90 -20.29
N GLU A 238 57.62 -26.94 -21.09
CA GLU A 238 56.65 -28.02 -20.93
C GLU A 238 56.79 -28.73 -19.58
N ALA A 239 55.71 -29.29 -19.02
CA ALA A 239 55.68 -30.68 -18.55
C ALA A 239 54.31 -31.11 -18.00
N ARG A 240 54.02 -32.37 -18.28
CA ARG A 240 52.80 -33.15 -18.12
C ARG A 240 53.07 -34.24 -17.08
N GLN A 241 52.15 -34.49 -16.14
CA GLN A 241 51.93 -35.79 -15.42
C GLN A 241 50.77 -35.57 -14.42
N ARG A 242 49.55 -36.13 -14.57
CA ARG A 242 49.07 -37.51 -14.30
C ARG A 242 49.55 -38.11 -12.97
N LYS A 243 48.67 -38.21 -11.95
CA LYS A 243 47.99 -39.45 -11.48
C LYS A 243 47.32 -39.29 -10.09
N LYS A 244 46.08 -39.81 -10.00
CA LYS A 244 45.45 -40.66 -8.96
C LYS A 244 45.78 -40.45 -7.47
N THR A 245 44.74 -40.32 -6.64
CA THR A 245 44.18 -41.29 -5.62
C THR A 245 43.22 -40.50 -4.70
N GLU A 246 41.91 -40.76 -4.62
CA GLU A 246 41.19 -41.78 -3.82
C GLU A 246 41.36 -41.71 -2.28
N LYS A 247 40.23 -41.87 -1.58
CA LYS A 247 39.93 -41.87 -0.11
C LYS A 247 39.68 -40.48 0.51
N THR A 248 38.59 -40.23 1.22
CA THR A 248 37.82 -41.10 2.15
C THR A 248 36.36 -40.66 2.18
#